data_AF-A0A377PID1-F1
#
_entry.id   AF-A0A377PID1-F1
#
_cell.length_a   1.000
_cell.length_b   1.000
_cell.length_c   1.000
_cell.angle_alpha   90.00
_cell.angle_beta   90.00
_cell.angle_gamma   90.00
#
_symmetry.space_group_name_H-M   'P 1'
#
loop_
_entity.id
_entity.type
_entity.pdbx_description
1 polymer ?
#
loop_
_entity_poly.entity_id
_entity_poly.type
_entity_poly.pdbx_seq_one_letter_code
_entity_poly.pdbx_strand_id
1 'polypeptide(L)' 'MYTPQPGWILFLVKLVVAVAIMTVVLIGMMWFMPAWDSGNMLMRLLRLMAVVVVGAGSYFAALGLLGFRVRDFTRNVVV' A
#
# COMPACT_ATOMS: atom_id res chain seq x y z
N MET A 1 -4.19 -18.29 -27.65
CA MET A 1 -3.52 -16.97 -27.72
C MET A 1 -4.04 -16.13 -26.55
N TYR A 2 -3.17 -15.69 -25.63
CA TYR A 2 -3.55 -14.88 -24.48
C TYR A 2 -3.72 -13.42 -24.94
N THR A 3 -4.95 -13.00 -25.22
CA THR A 3 -5.25 -11.60 -25.49
C THR A 3 -5.37 -10.87 -24.16
N PRO A 4 -4.50 -9.88 -23.85
CA PRO A 4 -4.65 -9.10 -22.62
C PRO A 4 -6.00 -8.39 -22.66
N GLN A 5 -6.85 -8.68 -21.67
CA GLN A 5 -8.18 -8.09 -21.61
C GLN A 5 -8.06 -6.56 -21.39
N PRO A 6 -8.90 -5.75 -22.06
CA PRO A 6 -8.88 -4.30 -21.93
C PRO A 6 -9.21 -3.91 -20.47
N GLY A 7 -8.23 -3.35 -19.75
CA GLY A 7 -8.34 -3.00 -18.33
C GLY A 7 -7.03 -3.08 -17.54
N TRP A 8 -6.06 -3.88 -18.03
CA TRP A 8 -4.76 -4.08 -17.38
C TRP A 8 -3.93 -2.80 -17.19
N ILE A 9 -3.90 -1.91 -18.19
CA ILE A 9 -3.14 -0.66 -18.10
C ILE A 9 -3.72 0.24 -17.00
N LEU A 10 -5.05 0.34 -16.93
CA LEU A 10 -5.73 1.15 -15.91
C LEU A 10 -5.46 0.60 -14.51
N PHE A 11 -5.44 -0.72 -14.35
CA PHE A 11 -5.05 -1.41 -13.12
C PHE A 11 -3.62 -1.04 -12.70
N LEU A 12 -2.65 -1.14 -13.62
CA LEU A 12 -1.24 -0.82 -13.35
C LEU A 12 -1.05 0.64 -12.95
N VAL A 13 -1.71 1.58 -13.63
CA VAL A 13 -1.65 3.01 -13.26
C VAL A 13 -2.15 3.23 -11.84
N LYS A 14 -3.29 2.65 -11.48
CA LYS A 14 -3.82 2.77 -10.11
C LYS A 14 -2.87 2.16 -9.08
N LEU A 15 -2.27 1.01 -9.38
CA LEU A 15 -1.29 0.36 -8.49
C LEU A 15 -0.06 1.25 -8.29
N VAL A 16 0.50 1.82 -9.37
CA VAL A 16 1.65 2.72 -9.29
C VAL A 16 1.34 3.97 -8.47
N VAL A 17 0.15 4.55 -8.65
CA VAL A 17 -0.30 5.70 -7.83
C VAL A 17 -0.43 5.31 -6.36
N ALA A 18 -1.01 4.14 -6.05
CA ALA A 18 -1.13 3.66 -4.67
C ALA A 18 0.25 3.44 -4.01
N VAL A 19 1.20 2.86 -4.74
CA VAL A 19 2.58 2.68 -4.27
C VAL A 19 3.27 4.04 -4.07
N ALA A 20 3.10 4.99 -4.99
CA ALA A 20 3.67 6.32 -4.85
C ALA A 20 3.14 7.05 -3.60
N ILE A 21 1.84 6.96 -3.31
CA ILE A 21 1.24 7.49 -2.08
C ILE A 21 1.86 6.85 -0.85
N MET A 22 1.98 5.51 -0.83
CA MET A 22 2.61 4.79 0.27
C MET A 22 4.07 5.24 0.48
N THR A 23 4.84 5.42 -0.59
CA THR A 23 6.22 5.93 -0.51
C THR A 23 6.28 7.33 0.10
N VAL A 24 5.40 8.24 -0.32
CA VAL A 24 5.36 9.61 0.24
C VAL A 24 5.00 9.59 1.73
N VAL A 25 4.03 8.76 2.13
CA VAL A 25 3.64 8.60 3.54
C VAL A 25 4.80 8.05 4.37
N LEU A 26 5.48 7.02 3.90
CA LEU A 26 6.63 6.42 4.60
C LEU A 26 7.81 7.39 4.71
N ILE A 27 8.11 8.14 3.65
CA ILE A 27 9.13 9.20 3.68
C ILE A 27 8.71 10.26 4.70
N GLY A 28 7.50 10.78 4.64
CA GLY A 28 7.00 11.74 5.63
C GLY A 28 7.14 11.21 7.06
N MET A 29 6.81 9.95 7.30
CA MET A 29 6.96 9.31 8.61
C MET A 29 8.43 9.21 9.05
N MET A 30 9.37 8.97 8.12
CA MET A 30 10.80 9.01 8.41
C MET A 30 11.29 10.41 8.86
N TRP A 31 10.72 11.49 8.30
CA TRP A 31 11.10 12.85 8.70
C TRP A 31 10.66 13.20 10.12
N PHE A 32 9.54 12.65 10.59
CA PHE A 32 9.06 12.84 11.96
C PHE A 32 9.66 11.86 12.97
N MET A 33 10.23 10.73 12.51
CA MET A 33 10.78 9.73 13.42
C MET A 33 12.16 10.14 13.95
N PRO A 34 12.38 10.03 15.27
CA PRO A 34 13.71 10.20 15.86
C PRO A 34 14.66 9.06 15.42
N ALA A 35 15.96 9.29 15.54
CA ALA A 35 17.00 8.36 15.12
C ALA A 35 16.69 6.91 15.55
N TRP A 36 16.70 6.00 14.58
CA TRP A 36 16.39 4.57 14.74
C TRP A 36 17.32 3.85 15.72
N ASP A 37 18.42 4.49 16.10
CA ASP A 37 19.40 3.99 17.07
C ASP A 37 19.15 4.43 18.51
N SER A 38 18.18 5.33 18.73
CA SER A 38 17.82 5.80 20.06
C SER A 38 16.68 4.97 20.66
N GLY A 39 16.95 4.31 21.79
CA GLY A 39 15.95 3.68 22.65
C GLY A 39 16.17 2.18 22.91
N ASN A 40 15.37 1.64 23.83
CA ASN A 40 15.37 0.23 24.19
C ASN A 40 14.87 -0.65 23.02
N MET A 41 15.29 -1.92 22.95
CA MET A 41 14.97 -2.90 21.89
C MET A 41 13.46 -2.95 21.59
N LEU A 42 12.62 -2.92 22.64
CA LEU A 42 11.17 -2.91 22.52
C LEU A 42 10.63 -1.65 21.80
N MET A 43 11.23 -0.49 22.06
CA MET A 43 10.83 0.78 21.42
C MET A 43 11.10 0.74 19.90
N ARG A 44 12.23 0.13 19.49
CA ARG A 44 12.57 -0.06 18.07
C ARG A 44 11.55 -0.96 17.38
N LEU A 45 11.18 -2.07 18.01
CA LEU A 45 10.15 -2.99 17.51
C LEU A 45 8.78 -2.30 17.38
N LEU A 46 8.36 -1.54 18.38
CA LEU A 46 7.08 -0.80 18.32
C LEU A 46 7.08 0.25 17.21
N ARG A 47 8.18 0.99 17.02
CA ARG A 47 8.32 1.94 15.90
C ARG A 47 8.22 1.22 14.55
N LEU A 48 8.91 0.10 14.38
CA LEU A 48 8.82 -0.72 13.16
C LEU A 48 7.40 -1.22 12.91
N MET A 49 6.72 -1.74 13.94
CA MET A 49 5.32 -2.16 13.83
C MET A 49 4.41 -1.01 13.43
N ALA A 50 4.61 0.19 13.99
CA ALA A 50 3.86 1.37 13.60
C ALA A 50 4.09 1.75 12.13
N VAL A 51 5.34 1.74 11.65
CA VAL A 51 5.64 2.02 10.23
C VAL A 51 4.99 0.98 9.31
N VAL A 52 5.03 -0.30 9.67
CA VAL A 52 4.40 -1.38 8.90
C VAL A 52 2.88 -1.19 8.85
N VAL A 53 2.24 -0.91 9.98
CA VAL A 53 0.78 -0.70 10.05
C VAL A 53 0.36 0.55 9.27
N VAL A 54 1.11 1.64 9.37
CA VAL A 54 0.85 2.87 8.60
C VAL A 54 1.08 2.64 7.11
N GLY A 55 2.15 1.95 6.73
CA GLY A 55 2.43 1.58 5.34
C GLY A 55 1.30 0.72 4.75
N ALA A 56 0.93 -0.35 5.43
CA ALA A 56 -0.18 -1.22 5.03
C ALA A 56 -1.51 -0.44 4.95
N GLY A 57 -1.83 0.35 5.97
CA GLY A 57 -3.02 1.20 6.01
C GLY A 57 -3.07 2.19 4.86
N SER A 58 -1.95 2.86 4.54
CA SER A 58 -1.85 3.81 3.43
C SER A 58 -2.06 3.15 2.07
N TYR A 59 -1.51 1.94 1.86
CA TYR A 59 -1.69 1.18 0.63
C TYR A 59 -3.16 0.77 0.43
N PHE A 60 -3.79 0.20 1.46
CA PHE A 60 -5.20 -0.19 1.39
C PHE A 60 -6.14 1.02 1.28
N ALA A 61 -5.85 2.13 1.96
CA ALA A 61 -6.60 3.36 1.83
C ALA A 61 -6.49 3.94 0.42
N ALA A 62 -5.28 3.98 -0.16
CA ALA A 62 -5.07 4.42 -1.54
C ALA A 62 -5.81 3.53 -2.54
N LEU A 63 -5.69 2.20 -2.42
CA LEU A 63 -6.45 1.26 -3.25
C LEU A 63 -7.97 1.49 -3.12
N GLY A 64 -8.48 1.66 -1.90
CA GLY A 64 -9.89 1.95 -1.64
C GLY A 64 -10.37 3.25 -2.31
N LEU A 65 -9.59 4.33 -2.20
CA LEU A 65 -9.87 5.62 -2.84
C LEU A 65 -9.81 5.54 -4.38
N LEU A 66 -8.89 4.75 -4.94
CA LEU A 66 -8.76 4.48 -6.37
C LEU A 66 -9.88 3.57 -6.93
N GLY A 67 -10.83 3.18 -6.07
CA GLY A 67 -12.00 2.40 -6.44
C GLY A 67 -11.71 0.93 -6.67
N PHE A 68 -10.60 0.40 -6.13
CA PHE A 68 -10.40 -1.04 -6.07
C PHE A 68 -11.40 -1.65 -5.11
N ARG A 69 -12.56 -2.02 -5.65
CA ARG A 69 -13.49 -2.89 -4.96
C ARG A 69 -12.83 -4.26 -4.87
N VAL A 70 -12.67 -4.79 -3.67
CA VAL A 70 -12.25 -6.18 -3.41
C VAL A 70 -13.10 -7.19 -4.22
N ARG A 71 -14.30 -6.77 -4.64
CA ARG A 71 -15.21 -7.48 -5.53
C ARG A 71 -14.70 -7.69 -6.97
N ASP A 72 -13.75 -6.91 -7.49
CA ASP A 72 -13.13 -7.16 -8.82
C ASP A 72 -12.18 -8.36 -8.80
N PHE A 73 -11.66 -8.75 -7.63
CA PHE A 73 -10.93 -10.02 -7.47
C PHE A 73 -11.87 -11.23 -7.45
N THR A 74 -13.16 -11.03 -7.22
CA THR A 74 -14.17 -12.08 -7.31
C THR A 74 -14.56 -12.24 -8.77
N ARG A 75 -13.77 -13.03 -9.51
CA ARG A 75 -14.14 -13.54 -10.82
C ARG A 75 -15.40 -14.41 -10.65
N ASN A 76 -16.58 -13.83 -10.90
CA ASN A 76 -17.79 -14.62 -11.10
C ASN A 76 -17.62 -15.39 -12.41
N VAL A 77 -17.04 -16.58 -12.31
CA VAL A 77 -17.20 -17.62 -13.33
C VAL A 77 -18.65 -18.06 -13.27
N VAL A 78 -19.50 -17.38 -14.02
CA VAL A 78 -20.81 -17.91 -14.36
C VAL A 78 -20.54 -19.02 -15.38
N VAL A 79 -20.68 -20.27 -14.92
CA VAL A 79 -20.67 -21.48 -15.75
C VAL A 79 -22.08 -21.72 -16.25
#